data_AF-C5WTE5-F1
#
_entry.id   AF-C5WTE5-F1
#
_cell.length_a   1.000
_cell.length_b   1.000
_cell.length_c   1.000
_cell.angle_alpha   90.00
_cell.angle_beta   90.00
_cell.angle_gamma   90.00
#
_symmetry.space_group_name_H-M   'P 1'
#
loop_
_entity.id
_entity.type
_entity.pdbx_description
1 polymer ?
#
loop_
_entity_poly.entity_id
_entity_poly.type
_entity_poly.pdbx_seq_one_letter_code
_entity_poly.pdbx_strand_id
1 'polypeptide(L)'
;MATLPAPCIINSHQGRRCRRFSSPAATPHGHSTHLRRKVCAATASRREAAVARMPRLAHREVMLELAHQMEARLGPWLLPSEVPADVACFGDAAVPGAALGSVDVHRGAPGSSIDFMLEAWFHRALPTGGAIDITSLVVFLNGTTDAPHFLMELIQGGPSSLVVLLDLFPRRDLPVHPDYIDKYYGATSVDAHRINIEKIPQVRPYVSPSLLVRSLWSPTAVVVDIQCGEQGKEAALEEIVRGQLAHSAAELLHVWLNKCAGSVEEMEETEKEILVARDKMISTTSVKLNLSANLPKIFDKHVSDRVVAEIDKAFRGP
;
A
#
# COMPACT_ATOMS: atom_id res chain seq x y z
N MET A 1 -0.69 9.27 0.35
CA MET A 1 -0.51 10.71 0.06
C MET A 1 -1.40 11.57 0.98
N ALA A 2 -1.31 11.41 2.30
CA ALA A 2 -2.07 12.21 3.25
C ALA A 2 -1.16 12.84 4.31
N THR A 3 -1.52 14.03 4.78
CA THR A 3 -0.87 14.68 5.92
C THR A 3 -1.52 14.26 7.23
N LEU A 4 -0.68 13.98 8.23
CA LEU A 4 -1.06 13.36 9.50
C LEU A 4 -1.92 14.26 10.41
N PRO A 5 -3.02 13.74 11.02
CA PRO A 5 -3.80 14.42 12.05
C PRO A 5 -3.21 14.25 13.47
N ALA A 6 -3.82 14.88 14.48
CA ALA A 6 -3.34 14.90 15.87
C ALA A 6 -4.36 14.32 16.89
N PRO A 7 -3.95 13.83 18.08
CA PRO A 7 -4.76 12.94 18.93
C PRO A 7 -5.27 13.55 20.26
N CYS A 8 -6.31 12.94 20.83
CA CYS A 8 -6.86 13.22 22.17
C CYS A 8 -7.01 11.95 23.04
N ILE A 9 -7.32 12.13 24.33
CA ILE A 9 -7.00 11.21 25.45
C ILE A 9 -8.20 10.31 25.87
N ILE A 10 -7.92 9.20 26.57
CA ILE A 10 -8.77 7.99 26.69
C ILE A 10 -8.75 7.39 28.12
N ASN A 11 -9.90 6.89 28.63
CA ASN A 11 -10.07 6.18 29.92
C ASN A 11 -10.90 4.87 29.79
N SER A 12 -10.35 3.71 30.18
CA SER A 12 -10.77 2.36 29.70
C SER A 12 -11.80 1.58 30.55
N HIS A 13 -12.40 0.50 30.00
CA HIS A 13 -12.63 -0.79 30.70
C HIS A 13 -12.90 -2.00 29.73
N GLN A 14 -12.88 -3.24 30.24
CA GLN A 14 -12.45 -4.50 29.57
C GLN A 14 -13.58 -5.45 29.05
N GLY A 15 -13.29 -6.44 28.16
CA GLY A 15 -14.36 -7.32 27.59
C GLY A 15 -14.16 -8.81 27.16
N ARG A 16 -12.96 -9.36 26.85
CA ARG A 16 -12.65 -10.82 26.58
C ARG A 16 -13.33 -11.62 25.42
N ARG A 17 -12.47 -12.20 24.53
CA ARG A 17 -12.34 -13.63 24.05
C ARG A 17 -13.62 -14.48 23.79
N CYS A 18 -13.73 -15.36 22.77
CA CYS A 18 -12.77 -16.19 21.98
C CYS A 18 -13.52 -16.84 20.76
N ARG A 19 -13.03 -17.76 19.88
CA ARG A 19 -11.77 -18.55 19.72
C ARG A 19 -11.42 -18.76 18.21
N ARG A 20 -11.31 -20.00 17.70
CA ARG A 20 -11.05 -20.47 16.31
C ARG A 20 -11.45 -21.95 16.15
N PHE A 21 -11.65 -22.41 14.92
CA PHE A 21 -11.49 -23.82 14.47
C PHE A 21 -10.62 -23.88 13.19
N SER A 22 -10.13 -25.07 12.82
CA SER A 22 -9.09 -25.29 11.80
C SER A 22 -9.44 -26.47 10.88
N SER A 23 -8.83 -26.54 9.69
CA SER A 23 -8.81 -27.73 8.81
C SER A 23 -7.43 -27.92 8.14
N PRO A 24 -7.10 -29.12 7.59
CA PRO A 24 -5.72 -29.55 7.37
C PRO A 24 -5.16 -29.28 5.95
N ALA A 25 -3.86 -29.54 5.79
CA ALA A 25 -3.06 -29.23 4.60
C ALA A 25 -2.77 -30.46 3.68
N ALA A 26 -2.26 -30.18 2.47
CA ALA A 26 -1.74 -31.17 1.52
C ALA A 26 -0.31 -30.83 1.06
N THR A 27 0.44 -31.81 0.53
CA THR A 27 1.88 -31.72 0.25
C THR A 27 2.23 -31.93 -1.24
N PRO A 28 3.28 -31.25 -1.76
CA PRO A 28 3.89 -31.66 -3.02
C PRO A 28 5.44 -31.64 -3.06
N HIS A 29 6.01 -32.64 -3.76
CA HIS A 29 7.33 -32.60 -4.41
C HIS A 29 7.24 -31.86 -5.77
N GLY A 30 8.33 -31.42 -6.44
CA GLY A 30 9.74 -31.50 -6.07
C GLY A 30 10.72 -30.70 -6.97
N HIS A 31 11.91 -30.52 -6.40
CA HIS A 31 13.23 -30.11 -6.92
C HIS A 31 13.47 -28.96 -7.91
N SER A 32 12.69 -28.68 -8.96
CA SER A 32 12.93 -27.43 -9.74
C SER A 32 12.43 -26.19 -8.97
N THR A 33 11.30 -26.36 -8.30
CA THR A 33 10.73 -25.37 -7.38
C THR A 33 11.65 -25.01 -6.20
N HIS A 34 12.62 -25.85 -5.83
CA HIS A 34 13.30 -25.73 -4.52
C HIS A 34 14.19 -24.50 -4.35
N LEU A 35 14.81 -23.94 -5.41
CA LEU A 35 15.53 -22.66 -5.25
C LEU A 35 14.56 -21.47 -5.19
N ARG A 36 13.65 -21.33 -6.15
CA ARG A 36 12.66 -20.23 -6.14
C ARG A 36 11.80 -20.25 -4.87
N ARG A 37 11.31 -21.42 -4.45
CA ARG A 37 10.55 -21.61 -3.20
C ARG A 37 11.38 -21.35 -1.93
N LYS A 38 12.71 -21.56 -1.95
CA LYS A 38 13.60 -21.12 -0.85
C LYS A 38 13.73 -19.61 -0.80
N VAL A 39 13.83 -18.92 -1.94
CA VAL A 39 13.88 -17.45 -2.00
C VAL A 39 12.56 -16.86 -1.52
N CYS A 40 11.42 -17.30 -2.05
CA CYS A 40 10.10 -16.82 -1.61
C CYS A 40 9.82 -17.14 -0.12
N ALA A 41 10.27 -18.29 0.39
CA ALA A 41 10.15 -18.59 1.82
C ALA A 41 11.07 -17.71 2.68
N ALA A 42 12.24 -17.30 2.16
CA ALA A 42 13.14 -16.38 2.85
C ALA A 42 12.62 -14.94 2.85
N THR A 43 12.01 -14.45 1.76
CA THR A 43 11.36 -13.13 1.72
C THR A 43 10.13 -13.10 2.61
N ALA A 44 9.24 -14.10 2.52
CA ALA A 44 8.09 -14.24 3.40
C ALA A 44 8.49 -14.28 4.89
N SER A 45 9.50 -15.08 5.25
CA SER A 45 10.02 -15.13 6.62
C SER A 45 10.62 -13.79 7.08
N ARG A 46 11.23 -13.01 6.18
CA ARG A 46 11.76 -11.67 6.47
C ARG A 46 10.63 -10.66 6.67
N ARG A 47 9.59 -10.67 5.81
CA ARG A 47 8.38 -9.85 5.95
C ARG A 47 7.65 -10.17 7.24
N GLU A 48 7.38 -11.43 7.53
CA GLU A 48 6.73 -11.87 8.77
C GLU A 48 7.48 -11.36 10.00
N ALA A 49 8.82 -11.50 10.02
CA ALA A 49 9.66 -11.03 11.12
C ALA A 49 9.71 -9.49 11.24
N ALA A 50 9.73 -8.75 10.13
CA ALA A 50 9.68 -7.29 10.12
C ALA A 50 8.29 -6.81 10.60
N VAL A 51 7.22 -7.24 9.95
CA VAL A 51 5.84 -6.84 10.26
C VAL A 51 5.42 -7.33 11.66
N ALA A 52 6.03 -8.39 12.21
CA ALA A 52 5.85 -8.76 13.61
C ALA A 52 6.21 -7.65 14.62
N ARG A 53 7.09 -6.70 14.25
CA ARG A 53 7.48 -5.54 15.08
C ARG A 53 6.48 -4.39 15.04
N MET A 54 5.66 -4.30 13.99
CA MET A 54 4.56 -3.32 13.92
C MET A 54 3.51 -3.63 15.01
N PRO A 55 2.75 -2.64 15.52
CA PRO A 55 1.54 -2.90 16.30
C PRO A 55 0.56 -3.87 15.63
N ARG A 56 -0.37 -4.44 16.41
CA ARG A 56 -1.42 -5.34 15.91
C ARG A 56 -2.68 -4.53 15.61
N LEU A 57 -2.71 -3.92 14.44
CA LEU A 57 -3.84 -3.13 13.93
C LEU A 57 -4.52 -3.90 12.78
N ALA A 58 -5.83 -3.71 12.60
CA ALA A 58 -6.57 -4.42 11.55
C ALA A 58 -6.03 -4.14 10.13
N HIS A 59 -5.57 -2.91 9.84
CA HIS A 59 -5.07 -2.55 8.51
C HIS A 59 -3.73 -3.25 8.15
N ARG A 60 -2.94 -3.63 9.16
CA ARG A 60 -1.75 -4.47 8.99
C ARG A 60 -2.10 -5.89 8.52
N GLU A 61 -3.18 -6.47 9.04
CA GLU A 61 -3.65 -7.79 8.63
C GLU A 61 -4.13 -7.77 7.18
N VAL A 62 -4.84 -6.71 6.77
CA VAL A 62 -5.25 -6.48 5.38
C VAL A 62 -4.04 -6.31 4.45
N MET A 63 -3.03 -5.51 4.84
CA MET A 63 -1.81 -5.34 4.06
C MET A 63 -1.06 -6.67 3.85
N LEU A 64 -0.88 -7.46 4.91
CA LEU A 64 -0.20 -8.77 4.83
C LEU A 64 -0.90 -9.74 3.87
N GLU A 65 -2.24 -9.84 3.94
CA GLU A 65 -3.00 -10.73 3.07
C GLU A 65 -2.87 -10.32 1.60
N LEU A 66 -2.99 -9.02 1.29
CA LEU A 66 -2.87 -8.51 -0.06
C LEU A 66 -1.43 -8.63 -0.61
N ALA A 67 -0.41 -8.43 0.24
CA ALA A 67 0.99 -8.66 -0.12
C ALA A 67 1.25 -10.13 -0.49
N HIS A 68 0.75 -11.09 0.31
CA HIS A 68 0.87 -12.51 0.00
C HIS A 68 0.12 -12.90 -1.30
N GLN A 69 -1.06 -12.33 -1.55
CA GLN A 69 -1.79 -12.53 -2.81
C GLN A 69 -1.03 -11.96 -4.02
N MET A 70 -0.40 -10.79 -3.87
CA MET A 70 0.50 -10.24 -4.87
C MET A 70 1.70 -11.16 -5.12
N GLU A 71 2.46 -11.55 -4.10
CA GLU A 71 3.62 -12.44 -4.26
C GLU A 71 3.26 -13.78 -4.93
N ALA A 72 2.13 -14.38 -4.55
CA ALA A 72 1.67 -15.64 -5.12
C ALA A 72 1.40 -15.57 -6.64
N ARG A 73 1.10 -14.37 -7.17
CA ARG A 73 0.83 -14.11 -8.60
C ARG A 73 1.99 -13.44 -9.34
N LEU A 74 2.72 -12.55 -8.67
CA LEU A 74 3.80 -11.73 -9.24
C LEU A 74 5.20 -12.29 -9.00
N GLY A 75 5.41 -13.17 -8.01
CA GLY A 75 6.74 -13.71 -7.64
C GLY A 75 7.57 -14.30 -8.78
N PRO A 76 7.00 -14.94 -9.83
CA PRO A 76 7.76 -15.36 -11.02
C PRO A 76 8.29 -14.22 -11.90
N TRP A 77 7.71 -13.03 -11.75
CA TRP A 77 7.90 -11.81 -12.55
C TRP A 77 8.63 -10.69 -11.77
N LEU A 78 9.09 -11.00 -10.55
CA LEU A 78 9.79 -10.10 -9.65
C LEU A 78 11.20 -10.62 -9.36
N LEU A 79 12.14 -9.70 -9.18
CA LEU A 79 13.47 -9.96 -8.65
C LEU A 79 13.44 -10.04 -7.11
N PRO A 80 14.44 -10.65 -6.46
CA PRO A 80 14.63 -10.52 -5.01
C PRO A 80 14.74 -9.04 -4.60
N SER A 81 14.35 -8.73 -3.37
CA SER A 81 14.56 -7.39 -2.82
C SER A 81 16.03 -7.14 -2.53
N GLU A 82 16.55 -6.02 -3.04
CA GLU A 82 17.91 -5.54 -2.82
C GLU A 82 18.00 -4.51 -1.67
N VAL A 83 16.88 -4.26 -0.96
CA VAL A 83 16.81 -3.24 0.09
C VAL A 83 17.82 -3.54 1.22
N PRO A 84 18.71 -2.58 1.57
CA PRO A 84 19.69 -2.73 2.64
C PRO A 84 19.06 -3.12 3.97
N ALA A 85 19.76 -3.91 4.79
CA ALA A 85 19.20 -4.46 6.03
C ALA A 85 18.73 -3.38 7.04
N ASP A 86 19.35 -2.20 7.02
CA ASP A 86 19.02 -1.03 7.85
C ASP A 86 17.93 -0.11 7.24
N VAL A 87 17.37 -0.50 6.10
CA VAL A 87 16.13 0.06 5.51
C VAL A 87 15.01 -1.00 5.47
N ALA A 88 15.37 -2.28 5.31
CA ALA A 88 14.46 -3.41 5.40
C ALA A 88 13.74 -3.47 6.76
N CYS A 89 14.41 -3.12 7.86
CA CYS A 89 13.72 -2.85 9.12
C CYS A 89 14.53 -1.94 10.06
N PHE A 90 13.92 -0.83 10.50
CA PHE A 90 14.59 0.27 11.19
C PHE A 90 13.74 0.88 12.32
N GLY A 91 14.29 1.90 12.98
CA GLY A 91 13.66 2.69 14.03
C GLY A 91 14.63 3.73 14.59
N ASP A 92 14.13 4.65 15.41
CA ASP A 92 14.96 5.69 16.04
C ASP A 92 15.81 5.09 17.17
N ALA A 93 17.04 5.58 17.32
CA ALA A 93 17.96 5.11 18.36
C ALA A 93 17.72 5.77 19.73
N ALA A 94 17.10 6.95 19.76
CA ALA A 94 16.94 7.76 20.97
C ALA A 94 15.97 7.15 22.00
N VAL A 95 14.89 6.52 21.55
CA VAL A 95 13.91 5.83 22.41
C VAL A 95 13.49 4.52 21.73
N PRO A 96 13.94 3.35 22.23
CA PRO A 96 13.65 2.06 21.61
C PRO A 96 12.15 1.81 21.42
N GLY A 97 11.74 1.58 20.18
CA GLY A 97 10.35 1.29 19.81
C GLY A 97 9.44 2.51 19.67
N ALA A 98 9.89 3.73 20.00
CA ALA A 98 9.07 4.93 19.82
C ALA A 98 8.81 5.25 18.34
N ALA A 99 9.77 4.94 17.46
CA ALA A 99 9.60 4.94 16.02
C ALA A 99 10.12 3.63 15.44
N LEU A 100 9.35 3.01 14.55
CA LEU A 100 9.69 1.75 13.89
C LEU A 100 9.24 1.79 12.42
N GLY A 101 9.98 1.15 11.53
CA GLY A 101 9.58 1.06 10.13
C GLY A 101 10.21 -0.10 9.37
N SER A 102 9.67 -0.34 8.18
CA SER A 102 10.14 -1.33 7.23
C SER A 102 9.78 -0.88 5.82
N VAL A 103 10.66 -1.16 4.88
CA VAL A 103 10.45 -0.98 3.44
C VAL A 103 10.98 -2.24 2.75
N ASP A 104 10.22 -2.81 1.83
CA ASP A 104 10.69 -3.88 0.96
C ASP A 104 10.34 -3.53 -0.49
N VAL A 105 11.28 -3.72 -1.42
CA VAL A 105 11.13 -3.31 -2.82
C VAL A 105 11.59 -4.42 -3.74
N HIS A 106 10.67 -4.91 -4.57
CA HIS A 106 10.91 -5.92 -5.58
C HIS A 106 10.82 -5.31 -6.97
N ARG A 107 11.93 -5.30 -7.72
CA ARG A 107 11.93 -4.89 -9.14
C ARG A 107 11.25 -5.92 -10.03
N GLY A 108 10.73 -5.50 -11.18
CA GLY A 108 10.34 -6.39 -12.26
C GLY A 108 11.53 -7.21 -12.78
N ALA A 109 11.30 -8.49 -13.04
CA ALA A 109 12.26 -9.34 -13.75
C ALA A 109 12.33 -8.97 -15.25
N PRO A 110 13.42 -9.28 -15.97
CA PRO A 110 13.50 -9.05 -17.42
C PRO A 110 12.31 -9.66 -18.18
N GLY A 111 11.62 -8.85 -18.98
CA GLY A 111 10.39 -9.25 -19.69
C GLY A 111 9.09 -9.14 -18.88
N SER A 112 9.16 -8.65 -17.63
CA SER A 112 7.98 -8.27 -16.84
C SER A 112 7.47 -6.88 -17.25
N SER A 113 6.17 -6.65 -17.16
CA SER A 113 5.59 -5.29 -17.26
C SER A 113 5.50 -4.56 -15.91
N ILE A 114 5.95 -5.18 -14.81
CA ILE A 114 6.18 -4.50 -13.53
C ILE A 114 7.46 -3.65 -13.62
N ASP A 115 7.46 -2.43 -13.08
CA ASP A 115 8.70 -1.69 -12.73
C ASP A 115 9.17 -2.11 -11.32
N PHE A 116 8.33 -1.84 -10.32
CA PHE A 116 8.55 -2.30 -8.95
C PHE A 116 7.23 -2.54 -8.20
N MET A 117 7.29 -3.48 -7.26
CA MET A 117 6.37 -3.64 -6.13
C MET A 117 7.07 -3.08 -4.89
N LEU A 118 6.41 -2.18 -4.16
CA LEU A 118 6.89 -1.61 -2.90
C LEU A 118 5.89 -1.89 -1.78
N GLU A 119 6.41 -2.45 -0.71
CA GLU A 119 5.75 -2.60 0.58
C GLU A 119 6.42 -1.66 1.59
N ALA A 120 5.63 -0.98 2.41
CA ALA A 120 6.17 -0.22 3.52
C ALA A 120 5.21 -0.19 4.70
N TRP A 121 5.76 -0.10 5.91
CA TRP A 121 5.00 0.32 7.08
C TRP A 121 5.84 1.18 8.00
N PHE A 122 5.18 2.12 8.67
CA PHE A 122 5.79 3.06 9.60
C PHE A 122 4.92 3.19 10.85
N HIS A 123 5.55 3.26 12.02
CA HIS A 123 4.92 3.46 13.31
C HIS A 123 5.65 4.58 14.06
N ARG A 124 4.90 5.51 14.67
CA ARG A 124 5.41 6.51 15.62
C ARG A 124 4.48 6.66 16.81
N ALA A 125 4.96 6.28 17.99
CA ALA A 125 4.35 6.66 19.26
C ALA A 125 4.48 8.18 19.46
N LEU A 126 3.39 8.81 19.93
CA LEU A 126 3.31 10.26 20.13
C LEU A 126 3.43 10.62 21.63
N PRO A 127 4.08 11.74 21.98
CA PRO A 127 4.22 12.18 23.38
C PRO A 127 2.90 12.37 24.14
N THR A 128 1.78 12.52 23.44
CA THR A 128 0.43 12.67 24.00
C THR A 128 -0.27 11.35 24.33
N GLY A 129 0.40 10.19 24.14
CA GLY A 129 -0.15 8.86 24.43
C GLY A 129 -0.94 8.21 23.28
N GLY A 130 -0.90 8.80 22.09
CA GLY A 130 -1.41 8.19 20.85
C GLY A 130 -0.30 7.56 20.01
N ALA A 131 -0.65 7.08 18.82
CA ALA A 131 0.29 6.60 17.81
C ALA A 131 -0.17 7.01 16.40
N ILE A 132 0.78 7.00 15.47
CA ILE A 132 0.57 7.13 14.04
C ILE A 132 1.12 5.87 13.39
N ASP A 133 0.28 5.17 12.65
CA ASP A 133 0.60 3.93 11.97
C ASP A 133 0.22 4.02 10.48
N ILE A 134 1.12 3.61 9.61
CA ILE A 134 0.99 3.69 8.15
C ILE A 134 1.33 2.32 7.57
N THR A 135 0.53 1.84 6.61
CA THR A 135 0.87 0.71 5.74
C THR A 135 0.63 1.07 4.28
N SER A 136 1.61 0.84 3.42
CA SER A 136 1.56 1.06 1.98
C SER A 136 1.87 -0.22 1.22
N LEU A 137 1.09 -0.48 0.18
CA LEU A 137 1.30 -1.55 -0.80
C LEU A 137 1.04 -0.93 -2.19
N VAL A 138 2.08 -0.75 -2.98
CA VAL A 138 1.98 -0.12 -4.31
C VAL A 138 2.73 -0.95 -5.35
N VAL A 139 2.21 -1.02 -6.57
CA VAL A 139 2.90 -1.67 -7.69
C VAL A 139 2.81 -0.78 -8.92
N PHE A 140 3.98 -0.34 -9.37
CA PHE A 140 4.12 0.46 -10.57
C PHE A 140 4.41 -0.46 -11.77
N LEU A 141 3.76 -0.18 -12.89
CA LEU A 141 3.98 -0.81 -14.18
C LEU A 141 4.96 0.03 -15.00
N ASN A 142 5.74 -0.63 -15.86
CA ASN A 142 6.73 0.00 -16.72
C ASN A 142 6.15 0.37 -18.10
N GLY A 143 6.99 0.87 -19.01
CA GLY A 143 6.57 1.37 -20.32
C GLY A 143 6.18 0.30 -21.37
N THR A 144 6.01 -0.98 -21.03
CA THR A 144 5.51 -2.00 -21.99
C THR A 144 4.00 -2.17 -22.00
N THR A 145 3.26 -1.36 -21.25
CA THR A 145 1.79 -1.36 -21.16
C THR A 145 1.31 0.00 -20.69
N ASP A 146 0.07 0.40 -21.02
CA ASP A 146 -0.55 1.61 -20.49
C ASP A 146 -1.32 1.38 -19.17
N ALA A 147 -1.51 0.13 -18.77
CA ALA A 147 -2.45 -0.27 -17.71
C ALA A 147 -2.19 0.43 -16.36
N PRO A 148 -3.22 0.75 -15.55
CA PRO A 148 -3.09 1.45 -14.28
C PRO A 148 -2.10 0.82 -13.29
N HIS A 149 -1.47 1.65 -12.45
CA HIS A 149 -0.72 1.17 -11.27
C HIS A 149 -1.68 0.71 -10.17
N PHE A 150 -1.23 -0.15 -9.26
CA PHE A 150 -1.96 -0.43 -8.01
C PHE A 150 -1.46 0.47 -6.88
N LEU A 151 -2.36 1.10 -6.13
CA LEU A 151 -2.02 1.89 -4.95
C LEU A 151 -2.97 1.56 -3.79
N MET A 152 -2.41 1.11 -2.67
CA MET A 152 -3.07 1.12 -1.36
C MET A 152 -2.17 1.78 -0.31
N GLU A 153 -2.71 2.75 0.43
CA GLU A 153 -2.05 3.43 1.56
C GLU A 153 -3.08 3.69 2.67
N LEU A 154 -2.89 3.06 3.83
CA LEU A 154 -3.80 3.09 4.98
C LEU A 154 -3.09 3.76 6.15
N ILE A 155 -3.68 4.82 6.70
CA ILE A 155 -3.04 5.74 7.66
C ILE A 155 -3.93 5.89 8.89
N GLN A 156 -3.54 5.25 9.99
CA GLN A 156 -4.24 5.28 11.27
C GLN A 156 -3.61 6.35 12.17
N GLY A 157 -4.35 7.44 12.40
CA GLY A 157 -3.90 8.58 13.24
C GLY A 157 -4.38 8.52 14.70
N GLY A 158 -5.09 7.45 15.06
CA GLY A 158 -5.66 7.21 16.38
C GLY A 158 -6.42 5.88 16.44
N PRO A 159 -6.88 5.43 17.61
CA PRO A 159 -7.48 4.10 17.79
C PRO A 159 -8.82 3.90 17.06
N SER A 160 -9.44 4.97 16.56
CA SER A 160 -10.78 4.96 15.96
C SER A 160 -10.91 5.81 14.68
N SER A 161 -9.77 6.18 14.06
CA SER A 161 -9.70 6.97 12.83
C SER A 161 -8.71 6.37 11.82
N LEU A 162 -9.14 6.18 10.57
CA LEU A 162 -8.32 5.64 9.48
C LEU A 162 -8.58 6.39 8.17
N VAL A 163 -7.54 7.02 7.63
CA VAL A 163 -7.56 7.49 6.23
C VAL A 163 -7.20 6.32 5.32
N VAL A 164 -8.04 6.10 4.31
CA VAL A 164 -7.91 5.07 3.29
C VAL A 164 -7.67 5.74 1.94
N LEU A 165 -6.60 5.32 1.27
CA LEU A 165 -6.30 5.66 -0.11
C LEU A 165 -6.13 4.33 -0.88
N LEU A 166 -7.04 4.01 -1.79
CA LEU A 166 -7.03 2.77 -2.55
C LEU A 166 -7.53 3.03 -3.97
N ASP A 167 -6.70 2.77 -4.99
CA ASP A 167 -6.97 3.14 -6.38
C ASP A 167 -6.26 2.25 -7.42
N LEU A 168 -6.84 2.19 -8.63
CA LEU A 168 -6.15 1.80 -9.85
C LEU A 168 -5.65 3.09 -10.53
N PHE A 169 -4.45 3.51 -10.16
CA PHE A 169 -3.94 4.85 -10.42
C PHE A 169 -3.73 5.08 -11.93
N PRO A 170 -4.37 6.10 -12.54
CA PRO A 170 -4.37 6.28 -13.99
C PRO A 170 -3.00 6.72 -14.51
N ARG A 171 -2.57 6.14 -15.64
CA ARG A 171 -1.29 6.46 -16.30
C ARG A 171 -1.42 7.38 -17.51
N ARG A 172 -2.60 7.40 -18.13
CA ARG A 172 -3.02 8.38 -19.15
C ARG A 172 -3.70 9.61 -18.53
N ASP A 173 -3.88 10.67 -19.33
CA ASP A 173 -4.74 11.80 -18.97
C ASP A 173 -6.19 11.54 -19.39
N LEU A 174 -7.08 11.37 -18.41
CA LEU A 174 -8.40 10.77 -18.62
C LEU A 174 -9.34 11.59 -19.54
N PRO A 175 -9.41 12.93 -19.48
CA PRO A 175 -10.32 13.71 -20.33
C PRO A 175 -10.04 13.62 -21.83
N VAL A 176 -8.85 13.17 -22.23
CA VAL A 176 -8.45 12.98 -23.64
C VAL A 176 -8.33 11.50 -24.05
N HIS A 177 -8.56 10.57 -23.13
CA HIS A 177 -8.55 9.12 -23.36
C HIS A 177 -9.82 8.44 -22.79
N PRO A 178 -11.01 8.69 -23.38
CA PRO A 178 -12.27 8.09 -22.91
C PRO A 178 -12.30 6.56 -23.10
N ASP A 179 -11.60 6.06 -24.11
CA ASP A 179 -11.35 4.64 -24.35
C ASP A 179 -10.62 3.97 -23.18
N TYR A 180 -9.64 4.66 -22.58
CA TYR A 180 -8.94 4.19 -21.38
C TYR A 180 -9.84 4.24 -20.12
N ILE A 181 -10.75 5.21 -20.03
CA ILE A 181 -11.78 5.25 -18.98
C ILE A 181 -12.65 3.99 -19.07
N ASP A 182 -13.19 3.70 -20.26
CA ASP A 182 -14.05 2.53 -20.48
C ASP A 182 -13.29 1.20 -20.26
N LYS A 183 -12.06 1.08 -20.80
CA LYS A 183 -11.19 -0.11 -20.70
C LYS A 183 -10.89 -0.51 -19.26
N TYR A 184 -10.54 0.46 -18.38
CA TYR A 184 -10.02 0.16 -17.04
C TYR A 184 -10.96 0.48 -15.87
N TYR A 185 -11.97 1.32 -16.06
CA TYR A 185 -12.86 1.77 -14.98
C TYR A 185 -14.33 1.49 -15.27
N GLY A 186 -14.79 1.73 -16.51
CA GLY A 186 -16.16 1.44 -16.92
C GLY A 186 -16.46 -0.08 -16.99
N ALA A 187 -15.64 -0.83 -17.72
CA ALA A 187 -15.82 -2.27 -17.96
C ALA A 187 -15.41 -3.19 -16.79
N THR A 188 -14.85 -2.63 -15.71
CA THR A 188 -14.26 -3.37 -14.59
C THR A 188 -15.08 -3.31 -13.30
N SER A 189 -16.15 -2.52 -13.26
CA SER A 189 -17.04 -2.32 -12.09
C SER A 189 -16.36 -1.74 -10.84
N VAL A 190 -15.13 -1.23 -10.92
CA VAL A 190 -14.33 -0.87 -9.72
C VAL A 190 -14.94 0.27 -8.89
N ASP A 191 -15.73 1.15 -9.50
CA ASP A 191 -16.46 2.22 -8.79
C ASP A 191 -17.45 1.67 -7.73
N ALA A 192 -17.89 0.42 -7.88
CA ALA A 192 -18.74 -0.24 -6.88
C ALA A 192 -18.06 -0.31 -5.50
N HIS A 193 -16.73 -0.39 -5.42
CA HIS A 193 -15.99 -0.39 -4.16
C HIS A 193 -16.09 0.96 -3.46
N ARG A 194 -15.87 2.06 -4.19
CA ARG A 194 -16.04 3.43 -3.69
C ARG A 194 -17.50 3.67 -3.24
N ILE A 195 -18.46 3.36 -4.11
CA ILE A 195 -19.90 3.47 -3.83
C ILE A 195 -20.32 2.66 -2.59
N ASN A 196 -19.73 1.48 -2.36
CA ASN A 196 -20.10 0.64 -1.22
C ASN A 196 -19.42 1.06 0.10
N ILE A 197 -18.19 1.59 0.03
CA ILE A 197 -17.50 2.15 1.20
C ILE A 197 -18.13 3.49 1.63
N GLU A 198 -18.54 4.35 0.70
CA GLU A 198 -19.24 5.62 0.98
C GLU A 198 -20.60 5.45 1.70
N LYS A 199 -21.24 4.27 1.60
CA LYS A 199 -22.49 3.95 2.32
C LYS A 199 -22.30 3.67 3.80
N ILE A 200 -21.07 3.45 4.27
CA ILE A 200 -20.78 3.11 5.67
C ILE A 200 -20.97 4.37 6.53
N PRO A 201 -21.82 4.38 7.58
CA PRO A 201 -22.17 5.60 8.33
C PRO A 201 -21.00 6.39 8.92
N GLN A 202 -19.88 5.71 9.21
CA GLN A 202 -18.63 6.24 9.76
C GLN A 202 -17.71 6.87 8.69
N VAL A 203 -17.97 6.65 7.40
CA VAL A 203 -17.08 7.06 6.29
C VAL A 203 -17.41 8.47 5.80
N ARG A 204 -16.37 9.29 5.56
CA ARG A 204 -16.46 10.61 4.93
C ARG A 204 -15.41 10.72 3.81
N PRO A 205 -15.62 11.50 2.74
CA PRO A 205 -14.59 11.73 1.73
C PRO A 205 -13.33 12.39 2.34
N TYR A 206 -12.14 11.85 2.07
CA TYR A 206 -10.88 12.46 2.49
C TYR A 206 -10.43 13.47 1.43
N VAL A 207 -10.17 14.70 1.84
CA VAL A 207 -9.78 15.78 0.92
C VAL A 207 -8.34 16.19 1.20
N SER A 208 -7.39 15.58 0.48
CA SER A 208 -5.96 15.90 0.61
C SER A 208 -5.70 17.40 0.46
N PRO A 209 -4.85 18.04 1.28
CA PRO A 209 -4.57 19.47 1.17
C PRO A 209 -3.83 19.84 -0.13
N SER A 210 -3.15 18.89 -0.78
CA SER A 210 -2.49 19.11 -2.07
C SER A 210 -3.46 18.95 -3.24
N LEU A 211 -3.70 20.03 -3.99
CA LEU A 211 -4.49 19.97 -5.23
C LEU A 211 -3.87 19.03 -6.27
N LEU A 212 -2.53 18.99 -6.35
CA LEU A 212 -1.80 18.08 -7.25
C LEU A 212 -1.98 16.60 -6.85
N VAL A 213 -2.21 16.29 -5.57
CA VAL A 213 -2.59 14.92 -5.16
C VAL A 213 -4.02 14.62 -5.60
N ARG A 214 -4.96 15.58 -5.47
CA ARG A 214 -6.36 15.38 -5.90
C ARG A 214 -6.48 15.07 -7.39
N SER A 215 -5.67 15.72 -8.24
CA SER A 215 -5.75 15.60 -9.70
C SER A 215 -5.11 14.33 -10.29
N LEU A 216 -4.56 13.43 -9.47
CA LEU A 216 -3.89 12.21 -9.95
C LEU A 216 -4.70 10.92 -9.73
N TRP A 217 -5.70 10.93 -8.86
CA TRP A 217 -6.57 9.78 -8.59
C TRP A 217 -7.49 9.45 -9.76
N SER A 218 -7.90 8.19 -9.90
CA SER A 218 -9.01 7.83 -10.79
C SER A 218 -10.35 8.39 -10.28
N PRO A 219 -11.37 8.53 -11.15
CA PRO A 219 -12.74 8.85 -10.74
C PRO A 219 -13.36 7.82 -9.79
N THR A 220 -12.78 6.62 -9.71
CA THR A 220 -13.26 5.47 -8.92
C THR A 220 -12.48 5.26 -7.62
N ALA A 221 -11.50 6.11 -7.34
CA ALA A 221 -10.59 5.95 -6.21
C ALA A 221 -11.32 6.01 -4.85
N VAL A 222 -11.01 5.07 -3.97
CA VAL A 222 -11.47 5.07 -2.58
C VAL A 222 -10.55 5.99 -1.78
N VAL A 223 -10.94 7.26 -1.68
CA VAL A 223 -10.20 8.32 -0.97
C VAL A 223 -11.05 8.82 0.19
N VAL A 224 -10.99 8.14 1.34
CA VAL A 224 -11.93 8.34 2.45
C VAL A 224 -11.25 8.40 3.83
N ASP A 225 -11.96 8.97 4.79
CA ASP A 225 -11.63 8.98 6.22
C ASP A 225 -12.73 8.23 6.99
N ILE A 226 -12.34 7.19 7.71
CA ILE A 226 -13.24 6.34 8.51
C ILE A 226 -13.17 6.81 9.96
N GLN A 227 -14.24 7.43 10.44
CA GLN A 227 -14.32 8.06 11.76
C GLN A 227 -15.33 7.33 12.64
N CYS A 228 -14.86 6.42 13.48
CA CYS A 228 -15.71 5.67 14.40
C CYS A 228 -16.10 6.48 15.67
N GLY A 229 -15.38 7.58 15.95
CA GLY A 229 -15.61 8.47 17.09
C GLY A 229 -14.86 8.04 18.35
N GLU A 230 -15.22 8.58 19.51
CA GLU A 230 -14.49 8.34 20.76
C GLU A 230 -14.58 6.87 21.24
N GLN A 231 -13.53 6.47 21.96
CA GLN A 231 -13.42 5.41 22.98
C GLN A 231 -14.27 4.13 22.87
N GLY A 232 -13.60 2.98 22.88
CA GLY A 232 -14.25 1.66 22.91
C GLY A 232 -14.83 1.22 21.56
N LYS A 233 -14.85 2.12 20.57
CA LYS A 233 -15.23 1.85 19.18
C LYS A 233 -14.07 1.40 18.28
N GLU A 234 -12.91 1.10 18.88
CA GLU A 234 -11.80 0.37 18.23
C GLU A 234 -12.32 -0.87 17.49
N ALA A 235 -13.19 -1.66 18.13
CA ALA A 235 -13.81 -2.84 17.54
C ALA A 235 -14.65 -2.54 16.28
N ALA A 236 -15.29 -1.36 16.20
CA ALA A 236 -16.06 -0.96 15.03
C ALA A 236 -15.15 -0.53 13.86
N LEU A 237 -13.97 0.06 14.16
CA LEU A 237 -12.95 0.30 13.14
C LEU A 237 -12.36 -1.05 12.66
N GLU A 238 -12.02 -1.96 13.58
CA GLU A 238 -11.54 -3.29 13.22
C GLU A 238 -12.56 -4.09 12.38
N GLU A 239 -13.86 -3.98 12.66
CA GLU A 239 -14.94 -4.60 11.89
C GLU A 239 -15.00 -4.04 10.46
N ILE A 240 -15.03 -2.71 10.29
CA ILE A 240 -15.05 -2.06 8.97
C ILE A 240 -13.79 -2.41 8.17
N VAL A 241 -12.62 -2.45 8.84
CA VAL A 241 -11.34 -2.73 8.20
C VAL A 241 -11.23 -4.20 7.78
N ARG A 242 -11.55 -5.16 8.65
CA ARG A 242 -11.50 -6.60 8.32
C ARG A 242 -12.66 -7.06 7.43
N GLY A 243 -13.77 -6.32 7.39
CA GLY A 243 -14.94 -6.59 6.57
C GLY A 243 -14.90 -5.85 5.24
N GLN A 244 -15.62 -4.73 5.17
CA GLN A 244 -15.92 -4.00 3.94
C GLN A 244 -14.66 -3.51 3.22
N LEU A 245 -13.64 -3.01 3.95
CA LEU A 245 -12.41 -2.52 3.36
C LEU A 245 -11.53 -3.67 2.84
N ALA A 246 -11.30 -4.71 3.65
CA ALA A 246 -10.52 -5.88 3.24
C ALA A 246 -11.10 -6.54 1.97
N HIS A 247 -12.41 -6.75 1.93
CA HIS A 247 -13.10 -7.28 0.76
C HIS A 247 -12.92 -6.38 -0.46
N SER A 248 -13.16 -5.07 -0.32
CA SER A 248 -13.04 -4.12 -1.44
C SER A 248 -11.60 -4.02 -1.98
N ALA A 249 -10.60 -4.06 -1.11
CA ALA A 249 -9.20 -4.05 -1.50
C ALA A 249 -8.76 -5.36 -2.18
N ALA A 250 -9.28 -6.51 -1.73
CA ALA A 250 -9.03 -7.81 -2.34
C ALA A 250 -9.67 -7.94 -3.74
N GLU A 251 -10.91 -7.48 -3.92
CA GLU A 251 -11.57 -7.48 -5.23
C GLU A 251 -10.89 -6.49 -6.21
N LEU A 252 -10.51 -5.29 -5.74
CA LEU A 252 -9.77 -4.33 -6.57
C LEU A 252 -8.40 -4.88 -6.99
N LEU A 253 -7.71 -5.56 -6.07
CA LEU A 253 -6.48 -6.29 -6.36
C LEU A 253 -6.71 -7.44 -7.36
N HIS A 254 -7.82 -8.17 -7.23
CA HIS A 254 -8.18 -9.26 -8.14
C HIS A 254 -8.45 -8.75 -9.58
N VAL A 255 -9.12 -7.60 -9.72
CA VAL A 255 -9.26 -6.90 -11.00
C VAL A 255 -7.89 -6.55 -11.57
N TRP A 256 -7.04 -5.87 -10.79
CA TRP A 256 -5.71 -5.45 -11.25
C TRP A 256 -4.80 -6.62 -11.65
N LEU A 257 -4.75 -7.70 -10.85
CA LEU A 257 -3.97 -8.90 -11.12
C LEU A 257 -4.43 -9.69 -12.37
N ASN A 258 -5.65 -9.46 -12.85
CA ASN A 258 -6.24 -10.15 -14.00
C ASN A 258 -6.44 -9.25 -15.24
N LYS A 259 -6.32 -7.92 -15.11
CA LYS A 259 -6.55 -6.94 -16.19
C LYS A 259 -5.38 -6.00 -16.45
N CYS A 260 -4.46 -5.84 -15.51
CA CYS A 260 -3.37 -4.87 -15.58
C CYS A 260 -1.99 -5.54 -15.43
N ALA A 261 -1.81 -6.36 -14.39
CA ALA A 261 -0.55 -7.05 -14.14
C ALA A 261 -0.20 -8.05 -15.25
N GLY A 262 1.01 -7.96 -15.81
CA GLY A 262 1.46 -8.84 -16.89
C GLY A 262 0.82 -8.53 -18.25
N SER A 263 0.04 -7.46 -18.38
CA SER A 263 -0.36 -6.93 -19.69
C SER A 263 0.86 -6.39 -20.44
N VAL A 264 0.83 -6.50 -21.77
CA VAL A 264 1.74 -5.84 -22.71
C VAL A 264 0.87 -5.23 -23.79
N GLU A 265 1.15 -3.99 -24.16
CA GLU A 265 0.40 -3.23 -25.17
C GLU A 265 1.36 -2.73 -26.26
N GLU A 266 0.99 -2.89 -27.52
CA GLU A 266 1.69 -2.20 -28.61
C GLU A 266 1.22 -0.73 -28.62
N MET A 267 2.16 0.17 -28.38
CA MET A 267 1.96 1.62 -28.27
C MET A 267 2.93 2.34 -29.20
N GLU A 268 2.54 3.53 -29.67
CA GLU A 268 3.46 4.39 -30.43
C GLU A 268 4.58 4.89 -29.50
N GLU A 269 5.83 5.01 -29.99
CA GLU A 269 6.96 5.33 -29.10
C GLU A 269 6.78 6.69 -28.41
N THR A 270 6.21 7.68 -29.10
CA THR A 270 5.84 8.99 -28.54
C THR A 270 4.81 8.89 -27.41
N GLU A 271 3.83 7.99 -27.54
CA GLU A 271 2.77 7.75 -26.55
C GLU A 271 3.35 7.11 -25.28
N LYS A 272 4.27 6.16 -25.48
CA LYS A 272 5.06 5.48 -24.46
C LYS A 272 6.04 6.43 -23.75
N GLU A 273 6.68 7.35 -24.47
CA GLU A 273 7.49 8.43 -23.88
C GLU A 273 6.65 9.36 -22.99
N ILE A 274 5.47 9.80 -23.45
CA ILE A 274 4.55 10.65 -22.68
C ILE A 274 4.08 9.94 -21.40
N LEU A 275 3.71 8.66 -21.50
CA LEU A 275 3.29 7.83 -20.37
C LEU A 275 4.40 7.68 -19.32
N VAL A 276 5.62 7.32 -19.75
CA VAL A 276 6.79 7.20 -18.86
C VAL A 276 7.19 8.55 -18.24
N ALA A 277 7.08 9.66 -18.98
CA ALA A 277 7.31 11.00 -18.44
C ALA A 277 6.27 11.38 -17.37
N ARG A 278 4.99 11.00 -17.55
CA ARG A 278 3.92 11.22 -16.57
C ARG A 278 4.11 10.35 -15.33
N ASP A 279 4.47 9.08 -15.49
CA ASP A 279 4.83 8.19 -14.38
C ASP A 279 6.01 8.76 -13.56
N LYS A 280 7.07 9.23 -14.22
CA LYS A 280 8.21 9.89 -13.56
C LYS A 280 7.82 11.16 -12.80
N MET A 281 6.85 11.91 -13.32
CA MET A 281 6.30 13.11 -12.66
C MET A 281 5.45 12.76 -11.43
N ILE A 282 4.64 11.71 -11.49
CA ILE A 282 3.92 11.11 -10.34
C ILE A 282 4.92 10.65 -9.27
N SER A 283 5.91 9.86 -9.66
CA SER A 283 6.95 9.30 -8.80
C SER A 283 7.71 10.38 -8.05
N THR A 284 8.23 11.38 -8.77
CA THR A 284 8.92 12.54 -8.19
C THR A 284 8.02 13.33 -7.23
N THR A 285 6.74 13.47 -7.57
CA THR A 285 5.74 14.16 -6.74
C THR A 285 5.43 13.38 -5.46
N SER A 286 5.31 12.05 -5.54
CA SER A 286 5.04 11.16 -4.39
C SER A 286 6.20 11.17 -3.39
N VAL A 287 7.44 11.00 -3.87
CA VAL A 287 8.65 11.09 -3.03
C VAL A 287 8.72 12.45 -2.36
N LYS A 288 8.61 13.55 -3.12
CA LYS A 288 8.79 14.91 -2.60
C LYS A 288 7.68 15.36 -1.64
N LEU A 289 6.41 15.10 -1.97
CA LEU A 289 5.25 15.62 -1.21
C LEU A 289 4.76 14.67 -0.11
N ASN A 290 5.02 13.36 -0.20
CA ASN A 290 4.64 12.40 0.83
C ASN A 290 5.86 12.00 1.68
N LEU A 291 6.88 11.39 1.07
CA LEU A 291 7.97 10.74 1.82
C LEU A 291 8.92 11.77 2.45
N SER A 292 9.54 12.63 1.64
CA SER A 292 10.48 13.67 2.12
C SER A 292 9.83 14.68 3.06
N ALA A 293 8.51 14.86 2.96
CA ALA A 293 7.74 15.82 3.76
C ALA A 293 7.15 15.24 5.06
N ASN A 294 7.00 13.90 5.18
CA ASN A 294 6.39 13.26 6.35
C ASN A 294 7.33 12.30 7.11
N LEU A 295 8.29 11.62 6.47
CA LEU A 295 9.24 10.76 7.20
C LEU A 295 10.02 11.53 8.29
N PRO A 296 10.50 12.78 8.07
CA PRO A 296 11.14 13.59 9.13
C PRO A 296 10.21 14.02 10.29
N LYS A 297 8.92 13.67 10.26
CA LYS A 297 7.97 13.83 11.38
C LYS A 297 7.78 12.53 12.16
N ILE A 298 8.22 11.41 11.60
CA ILE A 298 8.03 10.04 12.09
C ILE A 298 9.37 9.48 12.62
N PHE A 299 10.51 9.87 12.04
CA PHE A 299 11.86 9.37 12.35
C PHE A 299 12.91 10.49 12.42
N ASP A 300 14.04 10.19 13.08
CA ASP A 300 15.23 11.02 13.07
C ASP A 300 15.70 11.35 11.63
N LYS A 301 16.29 12.54 11.42
CA LYS A 301 16.64 13.03 10.08
C LYS A 301 17.53 12.05 9.30
N HIS A 302 18.55 11.47 9.94
CA HIS A 302 19.45 10.49 9.30
C HIS A 302 18.72 9.23 8.82
N VAL A 303 17.77 8.73 9.61
CA VAL A 303 16.93 7.57 9.24
C VAL A 303 16.03 7.97 8.06
N SER A 304 15.41 9.14 8.14
CA SER A 304 14.54 9.68 7.08
C SER A 304 15.29 9.89 5.76
N ASP A 305 16.47 10.52 5.78
CA ASP A 305 17.30 10.75 4.59
C ASP A 305 17.65 9.44 3.89
N ARG A 306 18.07 8.41 4.65
CA ARG A 306 18.42 7.08 4.12
C ARG A 306 17.20 6.37 3.52
N VAL A 307 16.07 6.36 4.22
CA VAL A 307 14.85 5.68 3.78
C VAL A 307 14.25 6.37 2.55
N VAL A 308 14.25 7.71 2.52
CA VAL A 308 13.89 8.49 1.32
C VAL A 308 14.79 8.14 0.15
N ALA A 309 16.11 8.11 0.34
CA ALA A 309 17.07 7.81 -0.73
C ALA A 309 16.89 6.39 -1.30
N GLU A 310 16.55 5.39 -0.46
CA GLU A 310 16.31 4.03 -0.93
C GLU A 310 15.01 3.92 -1.73
N ILE A 311 13.93 4.55 -1.26
CA ILE A 311 12.64 4.55 -1.98
C ILE A 311 12.75 5.38 -3.29
N ASP A 312 13.52 6.47 -3.29
CA ASP A 312 13.77 7.30 -4.47
C ASP A 312 14.54 6.54 -5.57
N LYS A 313 15.36 5.53 -5.24
CA LYS A 313 15.91 4.60 -6.26
C LYS A 313 14.79 3.84 -6.96
N ALA A 314 13.84 3.29 -6.21
CA ALA A 314 12.70 2.55 -6.79
C ALA A 314 11.98 3.43 -7.82
N PHE A 315 11.63 4.64 -7.42
CA PHE A 315 10.91 5.64 -8.22
C PHE A 315 11.68 6.27 -9.40
N ARG A 316 13.01 6.06 -9.51
CA ARG A 316 13.82 6.59 -10.64
C ARG A 316 14.03 5.62 -11.80
N GLY A 317 13.78 4.32 -11.58
CA GLY A 317 14.30 3.24 -12.44
C GLY A 317 15.78 2.93 -12.17
N PRO A 318 16.38 2.00 -12.92
CA PRO A 318 17.83 1.78 -12.98
C PRO A 318 18.58 2.89 -13.75
#